data_AF-A0A1I0YHT1-F1
#
_entry.id   AF-A0A1I0YHT1-F1
#
_cell.length_a   1.000
_cell.length_b   1.000
_cell.length_c   1.000
_cell.angle_alpha   90.00
_cell.angle_beta   90.00
_cell.angle_gamma   90.00
#
_symmetry.space_group_name_H-M   'P 1'
#
loop_
_entity.id
_entity.type
_entity.pdbx_description
1 polymer ?
#
loop_
_entity_poly.entity_id
_entity_poly.type
_entity_poly.pdbx_seq_one_letter_code
_entity_poly.pdbx_strand_id
1 'polypeptide(L)' 'SFEKANNLIYLFVFHYNFIRPHGSLNNCTPAEVAGFASDSSDKNSWFSAA' A
#
# COMPACT_ATOMS: atom_id res chain seq x y z
N SER A 1 22.60 -6.24 -2.56
CA SER A 1 22.33 -7.50 -3.25
C SER A 1 20.98 -7.40 -3.93
N PHE A 2 20.69 -8.27 -4.90
CA PHE A 2 19.38 -8.35 -5.57
C PHE A 2 18.21 -8.46 -4.57
N GLU A 3 18.38 -9.22 -3.50
CA GLU A 3 17.35 -9.40 -2.46
C GLU A 3 16.93 -8.09 -1.80
N LYS A 4 17.88 -7.22 -1.41
CA LYS A 4 17.56 -5.91 -0.82
C LYS A 4 16.84 -5.00 -1.82
N ALA A 5 17.18 -5.07 -3.10
CA ALA A 5 16.50 -4.31 -4.14
C ALA A 5 15.05 -4.80 -4.34
N ASN A 6 14.84 -6.12 -4.36
CA ASN A 6 13.50 -6.70 -4.43
C ASN A 6 12.65 -6.27 -3.24
N ASN A 7 13.20 -6.29 -2.02
CA ASN A 7 12.47 -5.85 -0.83
C ASN A 7 12.00 -4.38 -0.93
N LEU A 8 12.85 -3.50 -1.46
CA LEU A 8 12.46 -2.11 -1.70
C LEU A 8 11.37 -1.97 -2.77
N ILE A 9 11.45 -2.75 -3.84
CA ILE A 9 10.43 -2.77 -4.90
C ILE A 9 9.09 -3.25 -4.33
N TYR A 10 9.09 -4.34 -3.54
CA TYR A 10 7.88 -4.84 -2.89
C TYR A 10 7.26 -3.80 -1.95
N LEU A 11 8.09 -3.16 -1.11
CA LEU A 11 7.62 -2.12 -0.20
C LEU A 11 7.01 -0.94 -0.96
N PHE A 12 7.63 -0.51 -2.06
CA PHE A 12 7.12 0.56 -2.91
C PHE A 12 5.78 0.19 -3.54
N VAL A 13 5.68 -0.97 -4.18
CA VAL A 13 4.46 -1.43 -4.85
C VAL A 13 3.32 -1.58 -3.85
N PHE A 14 3.59 -2.14 -2.68
CA PHE A 14 2.60 -2.28 -1.62
C PHE A 14 2.13 -0.91 -1.11
N HIS A 15 3.05 -0.03 -0.72
CA HIS A 15 2.71 1.29 -0.20
C HIS A 15 1.92 2.12 -1.22
N TYR A 16 2.31 2.09 -2.49
CA TYR A 16 1.62 2.83 -3.55
C TYR A 16 0.19 2.34 -3.78
N ASN A 17 -0.03 1.02 -3.80
CA ASN A 17 -1.31 0.43 -4.17
C ASN A 17 -2.31 0.28 -3.02
N PHE A 18 -1.82 0.10 -1.79
CA PHE A 18 -2.68 -0.30 -0.66
C PHE A 18 -2.70 0.71 0.49
N ILE A 19 -1.69 1.59 0.61
CA ILE A 19 -1.55 2.49 1.77
C ILE A 19 -1.75 3.95 1.37
N ARG A 20 -1.12 4.41 0.29
CA ARG A 20 -1.14 5.82 -0.12
C ARG A 20 -2.42 6.16 -0.88
N PRO A 21 -3.30 7.05 -0.36
CA PRO A 21 -4.35 7.63 -1.15
C PRO A 21 -3.78 8.60 -2.19
N HIS A 22 -4.42 8.70 -3.35
CA HIS A 22 -3.99 9.59 -4.42
C HIS A 22 -5.08 10.60 -4.76
N GLY A 23 -4.73 11.88 -4.84
CA GLY A 23 -5.69 12.93 -5.18
C GLY A 23 -6.33 12.74 -6.57
N SER A 24 -5.59 12.18 -7.52
CA SER A 24 -6.10 11.81 -8.86
C SER A 24 -7.12 10.67 -8.84
N LEU A 25 -7.24 9.96 -7.71
CA LEU A 25 -8.17 8.85 -7.49
C LEU A 25 -9.21 9.22 -6.44
N ASN A 26 -9.60 10.49 -6.34
CA ASN A 26 -10.54 11.00 -5.33
C ASN A 26 -10.12 10.70 -3.88
N ASN A 27 -8.80 10.73 -3.61
CA ASN A 27 -8.20 10.36 -2.34
C ASN A 27 -8.40 8.88 -1.92
N CYS A 28 -8.70 7.99 -2.87
CA CYS A 28 -8.63 6.55 -2.69
C CYS A 28 -7.24 6.01 -3.08
N THR A 29 -6.91 4.81 -2.57
CA THR A 29 -5.81 3.98 -3.05
C THR A 29 -6.20 3.27 -4.36
N PRO A 30 -5.24 2.84 -5.19
CA PRO A 30 -5.54 2.04 -6.39
C PRO A 30 -6.31 0.75 -6.06
N ALA A 31 -5.99 0.09 -4.95
CA ALA A 31 -6.71 -1.10 -4.51
C ALA A 31 -8.18 -0.79 -4.19
N GLU A 32 -8.48 0.29 -3.49
CA GLU A 32 -9.87 0.71 -3.20
C GLU A 32 -10.65 1.02 -4.47
N VAL A 33 -10.02 1.69 -5.45
CA VAL A 33 -10.65 1.94 -6.76
C VAL A 33 -10.94 0.62 -7.50
N ALA A 34 -10.10 -0.40 -7.31
CA ALA A 34 -10.31 -1.74 -7.84
C ALA A 34 -11.36 -2.57 -7.04
N GLY A 35 -11.99 -1.99 -6.01
CA GLY A 35 -13.01 -2.65 -5.20
C GLY A 35 -12.48 -3.39 -3.98
N PHE A 36 -11.21 -3.21 -3.60
CA PHE A 36 -10.68 -3.75 -2.35
C PHE A 36 -11.25 -3.00 -1.15
N ALA A 37 -12.12 -3.67 -0.38
CA ALA A 37 -12.59 -3.16 0.90
C ALA A 37 -11.48 -3.34 1.94
N SER A 38 -10.91 -2.23 2.41
CA SER A 38 -9.95 -2.23 3.51
C SER A 38 -10.47 -1.37 4.64
N ASP A 39 -10.58 -1.94 5.83
CA ASP A 39 -10.91 -1.16 7.01
C ASP A 39 -9.70 -0.32 7.44
N SER A 40 -9.97 0.86 7.98
CA SER A 40 -8.91 1.78 8.45
C SER A 40 -7.98 1.16 9.50
N SER A 41 -8.45 0.12 10.21
CA SER A 41 -7.68 -0.68 11.16
C SER A 41 -6.64 -1.59 10.50
N ASP A 42 -6.95 -2.17 9.34
CA ASP A 42 -6.04 -3.07 8.60
C ASP A 42 -4.83 -2.32 8.03
N LYS A 43 -5.06 -1.07 7.59
CA LYS A 43 -4.00 -0.20 7.06
C LYS A 43 -2.95 0.19 8.10
N ASN A 44 -3.34 0.29 9.37
CA ASN A 44 -2.47 0.73 10.46
C ASN A 44 -1.72 -0.42 11.16
N SER A 45 -2.18 -1.67 11.03
CA SER A 45 -1.55 -2.83 11.68
C SER A 45 -0.20 -3.20 11.07
N TRP A 46 0.10 -2.80 9.83
CA TRP A 46 1.33 -3.22 9.14
C TRP A 46 2.60 -2.54 9.69
N PHE A 47 2.49 -1.32 10.22
CA PHE A 47 3.65 -0.62 10.78
C PHE A 47 4.25 -1.31 12.01
N SER A 48 3.53 -2.28 12.60
CA SER A 48 3.99 -3.07 13.74
C SER A 48 4.77 -4.33 13.35
N ALA A 49 4.84 -4.68 12.07
CA ALA A 49 5.46 -5.92 11.58
C ALA A 49 6.82 -5.71 10.87
N ALA A 50 7.29 -4.46 10.75
CA ALA A 50 8.58 -4.09 10.18
C ALA A 50 9.59 -3.77 11.29
#